data_AF-A0A2U2Z3A4-F1
#
_entry.id   AF-A0A2U2Z3A4-F1
#
_cell.length_a   1.000
_cell.length_b   1.000
_cell.length_c   1.000
_cell.angle_alpha   90.00
_cell.angle_beta   90.00
_cell.angle_gamma   90.00
#
_symmetry.space_group_name_H-M   'P 1'
#
loop_
_entity.id
_entity.type
_entity.pdbx_description
1 polymer ?
#
loop_
_entity_poly.entity_id
_entity_poly.type
_entity_poly.pdbx_seq_one_letter_code
_entity_poly.pdbx_strand_id
1 'polypeptide(L)'
;MPLFKKRTVGKPGEWFYCLEHQKVEEGPECPAKDRFGPYTSRAEAEHAMATARERNLQWENDPKWHDAPEGGPEGGPEGGPGGGRGD
;
A
#
# COMPACT_ATOMS: atom_id res chain seq x y z
N MET A 1 -2.95 12.80 -32.51
CA MET A 1 -4.16 12.40 -31.75
C MET A 1 -3.76 12.05 -30.34
N PRO A 2 -4.30 12.67 -29.27
CA PRO A 2 -3.93 12.30 -27.91
C PRO A 2 -4.50 10.91 -27.58
N LEU A 3 -3.61 9.95 -27.32
CA LEU A 3 -3.91 8.54 -27.08
C LEU A 3 -4.36 8.22 -25.64
N PHE A 4 -4.53 9.23 -24.80
CA PHE A 4 -4.89 9.03 -23.39
C PHE A 4 -6.41 8.98 -23.26
N LYS A 5 -7.00 7.78 -23.45
CA LYS A 5 -8.33 7.49 -22.92
C LYS A 5 -8.24 7.57 -21.40
N LYS A 6 -8.59 8.72 -20.83
CA LYS A 6 -8.85 8.87 -19.41
C LYS A 6 -9.95 7.86 -19.06
N ARG A 7 -9.58 6.72 -18.43
CA ARG A 7 -10.57 5.79 -17.90
C ARG A 7 -11.35 6.58 -16.85
N THR A 8 -12.63 6.79 -17.09
CA THR A 8 -13.56 7.37 -16.12
C THR A 8 -13.49 6.51 -14.88
N VAL A 9 -12.89 7.02 -13.82
CA VAL A 9 -12.76 6.32 -12.55
C VAL A 9 -14.14 6.31 -11.89
N GLY A 10 -14.69 5.12 -11.60
CA GLY A 10 -15.96 5.02 -10.84
C GLY A 10 -17.19 4.99 -11.74
N LYS A 11 -17.21 4.11 -12.74
CA LYS A 11 -18.49 3.74 -13.36
C LYS A 11 -19.37 3.09 -12.29
N PRO A 12 -20.70 3.32 -12.31
CA PRO A 12 -21.61 2.63 -11.40
C PRO A 12 -21.41 1.11 -11.54
N GLY A 13 -21.16 0.44 -10.41
CA GLY A 13 -20.77 -0.97 -10.36
C GLY A 13 -19.28 -1.25 -10.14
N GLU A 14 -18.41 -0.24 -10.09
CA GLU A 14 -17.02 -0.40 -9.65
C GLU A 14 -16.88 -0.13 -8.14
N TRP A 15 -16.44 -1.13 -7.39
CA TRP A 15 -16.24 -1.06 -5.95
C TRP A 15 -14.77 -0.92 -5.60
N PHE A 16 -14.49 -0.15 -4.57
CA PHE A 16 -13.13 0.10 -4.13
C PHE A 16 -13.01 -0.04 -2.62
N TYR A 17 -11.86 -0.52 -2.16
CA TYR A 17 -11.51 -0.50 -0.76
C TYR A 17 -10.58 0.68 -0.46
N CYS A 18 -10.96 1.53 0.49
CA CYS A 18 -10.10 2.60 0.97
C CYS A 18 -9.18 2.07 2.09
N LEU A 19 -7.87 2.16 1.90
CA LEU A 19 -6.85 1.71 2.85
C LEU A 19 -6.78 2.58 4.10
N GLU A 20 -7.09 3.87 3.97
CA GLU A 20 -7.12 4.82 5.09
C GLU A 20 -8.30 4.58 6.02
N HIS A 21 -9.51 4.46 5.46
CA HIS A 21 -10.73 4.25 6.22
C HIS A 21 -11.06 2.77 6.47
N GLN A 22 -10.31 1.85 5.87
CA GLN A 22 -10.48 0.40 5.95
C GLN A 22 -11.91 -0.10 5.62
N LYS A 23 -12.60 0.59 4.70
CA LYS A 23 -13.97 0.30 4.27
C LYS A 23 -14.09 0.19 2.76
N VAL A 24 -15.14 -0.49 2.32
CA VAL A 24 -15.53 -0.53 0.90
C VAL A 24 -16.49 0.61 0.59
N GLU A 25 -16.18 1.33 -0.48
CA GLU A 25 -16.92 2.50 -0.95
C GLU A 25 -17.26 2.36 -2.45
N GLU A 26 -18.44 2.84 -2.83
CA GLU A 26 -18.89 2.89 -4.21
C GLU A 26 -18.42 4.21 -4.84
N GLY A 27 -17.28 4.16 -5.54
CA GLY A 27 -16.75 5.32 -6.28
C GLY A 27 -15.45 5.94 -5.72
N PRO A 28 -15.02 7.09 -6.27
CA PRO A 28 -13.77 7.76 -5.91
C PRO A 28 -13.97 8.72 -4.72
N GLU A 29 -14.29 8.20 -3.54
CA GLU A 29 -14.30 9.02 -2.30
C GLU A 29 -12.87 9.28 -1.81
N CYS A 30 -12.03 8.24 -1.79
CA CYS A 30 -10.62 8.34 -1.41
C CYS A 30 -9.69 8.63 -2.61
N PRO A 31 -8.53 9.28 -2.38
CA PRO A 31 -7.49 9.45 -3.38
C PRO A 31 -7.08 8.10 -3.99
N ALA A 32 -6.72 8.10 -5.28
CA ALA A 32 -6.33 6.87 -5.98
C ALA A 32 -5.15 6.12 -5.32
N LYS A 33 -4.29 6.83 -4.57
CA LYS A 33 -3.15 6.25 -3.84
C LYS A 33 -3.58 5.37 -2.66
N ASP A 34 -4.73 5.67 -2.04
CA ASP A 34 -5.21 4.97 -0.85
C ASP A 34 -6.33 3.98 -1.21
N ARG A 35 -6.43 3.60 -2.49
CA ARG A 35 -7.57 2.87 -3.01
C ARG A 35 -7.13 1.58 -3.68
N PHE A 36 -7.73 0.48 -3.25
CA PHE A 36 -7.48 -0.86 -3.78
C PHE A 36 -8.73 -1.33 -4.56
N GLY A 37 -8.56 -1.72 -5.82
CA GLY A 37 -9.65 -2.03 -6.74
C GLY A 37 -9.48 -1.30 -8.08
N PRO A 38 -10.22 -1.68 -9.14
CA PRO A 38 -11.67 -1.86 -9.14
C PRO A 38 -12.12 -3.31 -8.94
N TYR A 39 -13.18 -3.48 -8.15
CA TYR A 39 -13.86 -4.75 -7.93
C TYR A 39 -15.26 -4.72 -8.52
N THR A 40 -15.76 -5.88 -8.93
CA THR A 40 -17.08 -6.01 -9.56
C THR A 40 -18.22 -5.91 -8.56
N SER A 41 -17.95 -6.13 -7.27
CA SER A 41 -18.93 -6.08 -6.20
C SER A 41 -18.31 -5.66 -4.87
N ARG A 42 -19.14 -5.17 -3.95
CA ARG A 42 -18.74 -4.84 -2.58
C ARG A 42 -18.11 -6.03 -1.87
N ALA A 43 -18.76 -7.19 -1.95
CA ALA A 43 -18.32 -8.41 -1.29
C ALA A 43 -16.95 -8.87 -1.80
N GLU A 44 -16.68 -8.73 -3.11
CA GLU A 44 -15.38 -9.05 -3.69
C GLU A 44 -14.28 -8.13 -3.15
N ALA A 45 -14.56 -6.83 -3.01
CA ALA A 45 -13.61 -5.88 -2.41
C ALA A 45 -13.31 -6.20 -0.94
N GLU A 46 -14.34 -6.53 -0.14
CA GLU A 46 -14.18 -6.92 1.27
C GLU A 46 -13.37 -8.23 1.39
N HIS A 47 -13.70 -9.23 0.57
CA HIS A 47 -13.04 -10.53 0.58
C HIS A 47 -11.59 -10.47 0.09
N ALA A 48 -11.31 -9.68 -0.96
CA ALA A 48 -9.96 -9.48 -1.46
C ALA A 48 -9.04 -8.92 -0.38
N MET A 49 -9.52 -7.96 0.42
CA MET A 49 -8.77 -7.40 1.53
C MET A 49 -8.64 -8.34 2.72
N ALA A 50 -9.67 -9.12 3.03
CA ALA A 50 -9.55 -10.18 4.04
C ALA A 50 -8.45 -11.19 3.66
N THR A 51 -8.44 -11.63 2.40
CA THR A 51 -7.43 -12.55 1.87
C THR A 51 -6.03 -11.93 1.86
N ALA A 52 -5.92 -10.66 1.46
CA ALA A 52 -4.65 -9.94 1.48
C ALA A 52 -4.08 -9.85 2.90
N ARG A 53 -4.92 -9.53 3.89
CA ARG A 53 -4.50 -9.51 5.30
C ARG A 53 -4.03 -10.89 5.78
N GLU A 54 -4.76 -11.95 5.45
CA GLU A 54 -4.36 -13.31 5.81
C GLU A 54 -3.00 -13.67 5.19
N ARG A 55 -2.80 -13.42 3.90
CA ARG A 55 -1.52 -13.68 3.23
C ARG A 55 -0.39 -12.85 3.80
N ASN A 56 -0.63 -11.58 4.11
CA ASN A 56 0.35 -10.73 4.77
C ASN A 56 0.74 -11.33 6.13
N LEU A 57 -0.22 -11.78 6.93
CA LEU A 57 0.08 -12.47 8.19
C LEU A 57 0.91 -13.73 7.98
N GLN A 58 0.60 -14.54 6.96
CA GLN A 58 1.39 -15.73 6.64
C GLN A 58 2.83 -15.36 6.26
N TRP A 59 3.02 -14.31 5.46
CA TRP A 59 4.35 -13.81 5.11
C TRP A 59 5.10 -13.23 6.31
N GLU A 60 4.41 -12.47 7.16
CA GLU A 60 4.94 -11.89 8.40
C GLU A 60 5.27 -12.94 9.46
N ASN A 61 4.89 -14.22 9.31
CA ASN A 61 5.27 -15.29 10.23
C ASN A 61 6.15 -16.36 9.58
N ASP A 62 6.52 -16.22 8.30
CA ASP A 62 7.29 -17.23 7.58
C ASP A 62 8.79 -17.11 7.92
N PRO A 63 9.39 -18.08 8.63
CA PRO A 63 10.80 -18.03 9.02
C PRO A 63 11.75 -17.92 7.82
N LYS A 64 11.36 -18.45 6.65
CA LYS A 64 12.14 -18.38 5.40
C LYS A 64 12.38 -16.94 4.93
N TRP A 65 11.47 -16.03 5.29
CA TRP A 65 11.56 -14.61 4.94
C TRP A 65 12.06 -13.75 6.11
N HIS A 66 12.07 -14.31 7.33
CA HIS A 66 12.61 -13.70 8.55
C HIS A 66 14.06 -14.09 8.86
N ASP A 67 14.77 -14.73 7.92
CA ASP A 67 16.19 -15.11 8.04
C ASP A 67 17.16 -13.90 7.98
N ALA A 68 16.81 -12.76 8.57
CA ALA A 68 17.74 -11.66 8.82
C ALA A 68 18.14 -11.68 10.31
N PRO A 69 19.43 -11.83 10.66
CA PRO A 69 19.84 -11.82 12.05
C PRO A 69 19.55 -10.46 12.68
N GLU A 70 18.93 -10.51 13.86
CA GLU A 70 18.90 -9.44 14.85
C GLU A 70 20.34 -8.98 15.13
N GLY A 71 20.80 -8.00 14.35
CA GLY A 71 22.12 -7.38 14.42
C GLY A 71 22.01 -5.90 14.73
N GLY A 72 21.38 -5.57 15.86
CA GLY A 72 21.65 -4.31 16.57
C GLY A 72 22.19 -4.70 17.94
N PRO A 73 23.40 -4.26 18.32
CA PRO A 73 23.51 -2.89 18.82
C PRO A 73 24.88 -2.23 18.54
N GLU A 74 24.90 -1.08 17.86
CA GLU A 74 25.96 -0.11 18.13
C GLU A 74 25.41 1.31 18.08
N GLY A 75 25.27 1.91 19.25
CA GLY A 75 25.13 3.35 19.34
C GLY A 75 26.46 3.99 18.92
N GLY A 76 26.45 4.77 17.84
CA GLY A 76 27.39 5.85 17.65
C GLY A 76 26.74 7.15 18.10
N PRO A 77 27.12 7.75 19.23
CA PRO A 77 26.86 9.18 19.43
C PRO A 77 27.74 9.99 18.47
N GLU A 78 27.32 11.23 18.25
CA GLU A 78 28.06 12.32 17.58
C GLU A 78 27.72 12.60 16.12
N GLY A 79 27.29 13.85 15.93
CA GLY A 79 26.93 14.43 14.65
C GLY A 79 28.12 14.52 13.71
N GLY A 80 27.87 14.27 12.43
CA GLY A 80 28.80 14.65 11.37
C GLY A 80 28.91 16.18 11.31
N PRO A 81 30.11 16.76 11.45
CA PRO A 81 30.29 18.17 11.17
C PRO A 81 30.10 18.40 9.67
N GLY A 82 29.37 19.47 9.34
CA GLY A 82 29.32 19.97 7.98
C GLY A 82 30.71 20.29 7.45
N GLY A 83 30.88 20.06 6.15
CA GLY A 83 32.06 20.47 5.37
C GLY A 83 32.03 19.75 4.02
N GLY A 84 32.14 20.39 2.86
CA GLY A 84 32.28 21.79 2.51
C GLY A 84 31.98 21.89 1.00
N ARG A 85 31.47 23.04 0.57
CA ARG A 85 31.40 23.39 -0.85
C ARG A 85 32.84 23.55 -1.36
N GLY A 86 33.20 22.85 -2.43
CA GLY A 86 34.45 23.02 -3.16
C GLY A 86 34.15 23.15 -4.65
N ASP A 87 34.43 24.35 -5.16
CA ASP A 87 34.48 24.87 -6.54
C ASP A 87 33.46 24.41 -7.60
#